data_AF-A0A0W8CWU2-F1
#
_entry.id   AF-A0A0W8CWU2-F1
#
_cell.length_a   1.000
_cell.length_b   1.000
_cell.length_c   1.000
_cell.angle_alpha   90.00
_cell.angle_beta   90.00
_cell.angle_gamma   90.00
#
_symmetry.space_group_name_H-M   'P 1'
#
loop_
_entity.id
_entity.type
_entity.pdbx_description
1 polymer ?
#
loop_
_entity_poly.entity_id
_entity_poly.type
_entity_poly.pdbx_seq_one_letter_code
_entity_poly.pdbx_strand_id
1 'polypeptide(L)'
;MFVRVVYISPARRWANSKGEGHVLSVEFVGDDGERIHACAFNENAEHFAAALSFNGVFRVSRASLRTSKREFSVVPHKFEIILTAQTEITPAEGEGEIEEPPLVLTQIRDLAAEHIGALVNVYGVQTEVSEVQYIQNHKGIVQHKRDVVLADPSNASVQLSIWDEFAGDQFDLILFEPVIAYQCRLSKYRGRTLSTGRSSMIAIDPPIAPAEELRSWFCQTHGNACVPLPLIDCHFTPLSQVQQLQNGASIAVVGVIVQGGIEVGVSRETQTLVKREVTLQVAHGQIKCTLWQEKAKSIGENALRHELAIKHAKVVTYDGTSVGTRIDSSVVLDPTISARYELQNLPALQTTDAVEDDEVEAKDQDIYVAAGSKRAMDTDIVGLEKKRSRAD
;
A
#
# COMPACT_ATOMS: atom_id res chain seq x y z
N MET A 1 -13.69 31.47 -20.22
CA MET A 1 -14.49 30.24 -20.14
C MET A 1 -14.48 29.75 -18.71
N PHE A 2 -15.61 29.27 -18.21
CA PHE A 2 -15.63 28.47 -16.99
C PHE A 2 -15.26 27.04 -17.37
N VAL A 3 -14.45 26.38 -16.55
CA VAL A 3 -14.01 25.01 -16.77
C VAL A 3 -13.94 24.24 -15.47
N ARG A 4 -14.20 22.93 -15.56
CA ARG A 4 -13.86 21.97 -14.52
C ARG A 4 -12.62 21.18 -14.91
N VAL A 5 -11.70 20.99 -13.96
CA VAL A 5 -10.50 20.17 -14.17
C VAL A 5 -10.85 18.70 -14.01
N VAL A 6 -10.72 17.91 -15.06
CA VAL A 6 -11.02 16.46 -15.04
C VAL A 6 -9.78 15.58 -15.07
N TYR A 7 -8.64 16.19 -15.39
CA TYR A 7 -7.34 15.54 -15.38
C TYR A 7 -6.28 16.62 -15.18
N ILE A 8 -5.29 16.34 -14.34
CA ILE A 8 -4.08 17.12 -14.20
C ILE A 8 -2.91 16.16 -13.99
N SER A 9 -1.89 16.25 -14.84
CA SER A 9 -0.67 15.46 -14.70
C SER A 9 0.24 16.10 -13.64
N PRO A 10 1.20 15.36 -13.06
CA PRO A 10 2.37 16.01 -12.47
C PRO A 10 3.12 16.79 -13.54
N ALA A 11 3.97 17.74 -13.13
CA ALA A 11 4.87 18.43 -14.03
C ALA A 11 5.94 17.44 -14.53
N ARG A 12 5.81 16.99 -15.78
CA ARG A 12 6.67 15.95 -16.36
C ARG A 12 7.87 16.56 -17.06
N ARG A 13 9.04 15.95 -16.91
CA ARG A 13 10.22 16.38 -17.66
C ARG A 13 10.20 15.83 -19.08
N TRP A 14 10.65 16.63 -20.04
CA TRP A 14 10.89 16.19 -21.41
C TRP A 14 12.27 16.67 -21.88
N ALA A 15 12.91 15.88 -22.73
CA ALA A 15 14.17 16.24 -23.38
C ALA A 15 14.17 15.71 -24.82
N ASN A 16 14.53 16.57 -25.77
CA ASN A 16 14.64 16.24 -27.18
C ASN A 16 15.77 17.05 -27.84
N SER A 17 15.97 16.89 -29.15
CA SER A 17 17.04 17.59 -29.89
C SER A 17 16.91 19.12 -29.89
N LYS A 18 15.77 19.67 -29.53
CA LYS A 18 15.49 21.12 -29.47
C LYS A 18 15.65 21.69 -28.06
N GLY A 19 15.92 20.86 -27.06
CA GLY A 19 16.13 21.27 -25.68
C GLY A 19 15.41 20.35 -24.69
N GLU A 20 15.37 20.81 -23.44
CA GLU A 20 14.70 20.15 -22.33
C GLU A 20 13.78 21.13 -21.62
N GLY A 21 12.83 20.60 -20.86
CA GLY A 21 11.90 21.40 -20.07
C GLY A 21 10.91 20.55 -19.29
N HIS A 22 9.92 21.22 -18.71
CA HIS A 22 8.81 20.58 -18.01
C HIS A 22 7.50 20.88 -18.73
N VAL A 23 6.54 19.96 -18.62
CA VAL A 23 5.20 20.12 -19.17
C VAL A 23 4.16 19.65 -18.17
N LEU A 24 3.18 20.52 -17.94
CA LEU A 24 1.94 20.19 -17.26
C LEU A 24 0.89 19.90 -18.32
N SER A 25 0.17 18.79 -18.20
CA SER A 25 -0.99 18.48 -19.02
C SER A 25 -2.25 18.51 -18.16
N VAL A 26 -3.28 19.18 -18.66
CA VAL A 26 -4.56 19.35 -17.98
C VAL A 26 -5.67 19.03 -18.98
N GLU A 27 -6.77 18.44 -18.54
CA GLU A 27 -8.00 18.38 -19.32
C GLU A 27 -9.08 19.18 -18.61
N PHE A 28 -9.75 20.03 -19.39
CA PHE A 28 -10.86 20.85 -18.96
C PHE A 28 -12.16 20.33 -19.58
N VAL A 29 -13.25 20.45 -18.83
CA VAL A 29 -14.62 20.34 -19.33
C VAL A 29 -15.29 21.69 -19.23
N GLY A 30 -15.84 22.18 -20.34
CA GLY A 30 -16.61 23.42 -20.40
C GLY A 30 -18.07 23.26 -19.98
N ASP A 31 -18.82 24.35 -20.02
CA ASP A 31 -20.27 24.40 -19.82
C ASP A 31 -21.05 23.70 -20.95
N ASP A 32 -20.46 23.61 -22.14
CA ASP A 32 -20.95 22.82 -23.27
C ASP A 32 -20.73 21.30 -23.11
N GLY A 33 -20.05 20.87 -22.04
CA GLY A 33 -19.69 19.47 -21.81
C GLY A 33 -18.53 18.97 -22.68
N GLU A 34 -17.95 19.82 -23.54
CA GLU A 34 -16.83 19.41 -24.38
C GLU A 34 -15.53 19.33 -23.55
N ARG A 35 -14.76 18.26 -23.80
CA ARG A 35 -13.42 18.09 -23.24
C ARG A 35 -12.39 18.78 -24.12
N ILE A 36 -11.50 19.57 -23.53
CA ILE A 36 -10.36 20.17 -24.21
C ILE A 36 -9.07 19.95 -23.43
N HIS A 37 -8.00 19.60 -24.15
CA HIS A 37 -6.66 19.49 -23.58
C HIS A 37 -6.03 20.87 -23.42
N ALA A 38 -5.34 21.08 -22.30
CA ALA A 38 -4.52 22.24 -22.03
C ALA A 38 -3.11 21.81 -21.61
N CYS A 39 -2.10 22.59 -21.97
CA CYS A 39 -0.75 22.37 -21.47
C CYS A 39 -0.02 23.66 -21.11
N ALA A 40 0.84 23.57 -20.11
CA ALA A 40 1.75 24.62 -19.70
C ALA A 40 3.19 24.10 -19.76
N PHE A 41 4.14 24.98 -20.08
CA PHE A 41 5.56 24.62 -20.22
C PHE A 41 6.43 25.39 -19.22
N ASN A 42 7.46 24.73 -18.71
CA ASN A 42 8.52 25.29 -17.86
C ASN A 42 7.93 26.01 -16.63
N GLU A 43 8.31 27.26 -16.38
CA GLU A 43 7.84 28.06 -15.24
C GLU A 43 6.29 28.12 -15.13
N ASN A 44 5.60 28.17 -16.28
CA ASN A 44 4.14 28.14 -16.29
C ASN A 44 3.58 26.80 -15.83
N ALA A 45 4.30 25.69 -16.08
CA ALA A 45 3.88 24.36 -15.61
C ALA A 45 3.86 24.30 -14.09
N GLU A 46 4.89 24.81 -13.43
CA GLU A 46 4.96 24.87 -11.96
C GLU A 46 3.89 25.81 -11.39
N HIS A 47 3.73 26.99 -11.99
CA HIS A 47 2.72 27.95 -11.57
C HIS A 47 1.30 27.39 -11.62
N PHE A 48 0.92 26.79 -12.76
CA PHE A 48 -0.44 26.25 -12.92
C PHE A 48 -0.65 24.92 -12.20
N ALA A 49 0.40 24.14 -11.93
CA ALA A 49 0.29 22.95 -11.09
C ALA A 49 -0.08 23.28 -9.64
N ALA A 50 0.36 24.43 -9.12
CA ALA A 50 -0.03 24.91 -7.80
C ALA A 50 -1.42 25.57 -7.77
N ALA A 51 -1.88 26.12 -8.90
CA ALA A 51 -3.14 26.85 -8.99
C ALA A 51 -4.36 25.96 -9.30
N LEU A 52 -4.17 24.88 -10.04
CA LEU A 52 -5.24 23.99 -10.49
C LEU A 52 -5.34 22.75 -9.59
N SER A 53 -6.57 22.35 -9.28
CA SER A 53 -6.88 21.14 -8.51
C SER A 53 -7.85 20.25 -9.28
N PHE A 54 -7.72 18.93 -9.11
CA PHE A 54 -8.69 17.98 -9.66
C PHE A 54 -10.11 18.28 -9.15
N ASN A 55 -11.09 18.18 -10.04
CA ASN A 55 -12.49 18.52 -9.82
C ASN A 55 -12.78 19.99 -9.45
N GLY A 56 -11.77 20.85 -9.38
CA GLY A 56 -11.95 22.27 -9.15
C GLY A 56 -12.59 22.98 -10.35
N VAL A 57 -13.40 24.01 -10.08
CA VAL A 57 -14.01 24.87 -11.09
C VAL A 57 -13.25 26.18 -11.16
N PHE A 58 -12.86 26.56 -12.37
CA PHE A 58 -12.02 27.74 -12.61
C PHE A 58 -12.56 28.56 -13.78
N ARG A 59 -12.39 29.87 -13.69
CA ARG A 59 -12.50 30.77 -14.83
C ARG A 59 -11.12 30.94 -15.45
N VAL A 60 -11.00 30.55 -16.72
CA VAL A 60 -9.79 30.69 -17.54
C VAL A 60 -10.01 31.78 -18.61
N SER A 61 -9.07 32.73 -18.69
CA SER A 61 -9.05 33.79 -19.71
C SER A 61 -7.64 34.07 -20.23
N ARG A 62 -7.57 34.68 -21.44
CA ARG A 62 -6.31 35.09 -22.11
C ARG A 62 -5.34 33.94 -22.41
N ALA A 63 -5.82 32.70 -22.43
CA ALA A 63 -5.05 31.55 -22.87
C ALA A 63 -4.89 31.54 -24.39
N SER A 64 -3.80 30.95 -24.88
CA SER A 64 -3.55 30.79 -26.30
C SER A 64 -4.14 29.47 -26.83
N LEU A 65 -4.58 29.44 -28.09
CA LEU A 65 -5.08 28.21 -28.74
C LEU A 65 -4.14 27.77 -29.85
N ARG A 66 -3.93 26.46 -29.99
CA ARG A 66 -3.26 25.86 -31.15
C ARG A 66 -3.97 24.60 -31.61
N THR A 67 -3.66 24.15 -32.83
CA THR A 67 -4.17 22.86 -33.34
C THR A 67 -3.68 21.71 -32.45
N SER A 68 -4.61 20.84 -32.05
CA SER A 68 -4.30 19.70 -31.17
C SER A 68 -3.35 18.72 -31.86
N LYS A 69 -2.34 18.28 -31.11
CA LYS A 69 -1.43 17.21 -31.54
C LYS A 69 -1.91 15.89 -30.97
N ARG A 70 -2.59 15.09 -31.81
CA ARG A 70 -3.12 13.76 -31.43
C ARG A 70 -2.06 12.76 -30.96
N GLU A 71 -0.79 13.04 -31.23
CA GLU A 71 0.35 12.26 -30.71
C GLU A 71 0.53 12.38 -29.18
N PHE A 72 0.00 13.46 -28.57
CA PHE A 72 0.23 13.80 -27.17
C PHE A 72 -1.05 13.94 -26.34
N SER A 73 -2.23 13.91 -26.98
CA SER A 73 -3.53 13.99 -26.31
C SER A 73 -4.48 12.93 -26.84
N VAL A 74 -5.19 12.28 -25.92
CA VAL A 74 -6.30 11.35 -26.21
C VAL A 74 -7.65 12.08 -26.35
N VAL A 75 -7.69 13.38 -26.05
CA VAL A 75 -8.91 14.19 -26.11
C VAL A 75 -9.28 14.45 -27.58
N PRO A 76 -10.48 14.08 -28.05
CA PRO A 76 -10.88 14.17 -29.45
C PRO A 76 -11.30 15.60 -29.87
N HIS A 77 -10.61 16.62 -29.39
CA HIS A 77 -10.88 18.03 -29.73
C HIS A 77 -9.89 18.56 -30.79
N LYS A 78 -10.35 19.47 -31.66
CA LYS A 78 -9.54 20.00 -32.79
C LYS A 78 -8.41 20.92 -32.32
N PHE A 79 -8.63 21.61 -31.21
CA PHE A 79 -7.69 22.56 -30.62
C PHE A 79 -7.24 22.11 -29.24
N GLU A 80 -6.11 22.65 -28.80
CA GLU A 80 -5.65 22.56 -27.43
C GLU A 80 -5.25 23.94 -26.91
N ILE A 81 -5.40 24.13 -25.61
CA ILE A 81 -5.09 25.37 -24.91
C ILE A 81 -3.63 25.37 -24.49
N ILE A 82 -2.96 26.50 -24.66
CA ILE A 82 -1.61 26.76 -24.14
C ILE A 82 -1.73 27.79 -23.03
N LEU A 83 -1.42 27.35 -21.82
CA LEU A 83 -1.37 28.21 -20.65
C LEU A 83 0.00 28.91 -20.66
N THR A 84 -0.05 30.23 -20.80
CA THR A 84 1.13 31.12 -20.86
C THR A 84 1.14 32.07 -19.67
N ALA A 85 2.18 32.88 -19.55
CA ALA A 85 2.28 33.92 -18.52
C ALA A 85 1.15 34.97 -18.58
N GLN A 86 0.44 35.09 -19.70
CA GLN A 86 -0.71 36.00 -19.86
C GLN A 86 -2.04 35.33 -19.48
N THR A 87 -2.03 34.01 -19.29
CA THR A 87 -3.24 33.27 -18.94
C THR A 87 -3.63 33.57 -17.50
N GLU A 88 -4.88 33.97 -17.32
CA GLU A 88 -5.46 34.24 -16.01
C GLU A 88 -6.35 33.06 -15.63
N ILE A 89 -6.09 32.45 -14.47
CA ILE A 89 -6.90 31.39 -13.87
C ILE A 89 -7.34 31.87 -12.50
N THR A 90 -8.65 31.83 -12.26
CA THR A 90 -9.26 32.20 -10.98
C THR A 90 -10.22 31.11 -10.53
N PRO A 91 -10.19 30.68 -9.26
CA PRO A 91 -11.20 29.77 -8.71
C PRO A 91 -12.61 30.35 -8.91
N ALA A 92 -13.56 29.50 -9.26
CA ALA A 92 -14.93 29.87 -9.59
C ALA A 92 -15.91 28.84 -8.99
N GLU A 93 -15.66 28.40 -7.75
CA GLU A 93 -16.51 27.45 -7.06
C GLU A 93 -17.94 28.00 -6.91
N GLY A 94 -18.93 27.24 -7.35
CA GLY A 94 -20.34 27.67 -7.35
C GLY A 94 -20.70 28.67 -8.46
N GLU A 95 -19.75 29.06 -9.31
CA GLU A 95 -19.99 29.91 -10.47
C GLU A 95 -19.91 29.07 -11.76
N GLY A 96 -21.05 28.95 -12.46
CA GLY A 96 -21.20 28.17 -13.67
C GLY A 96 -21.78 26.77 -13.42
N GLU A 97 -22.84 26.42 -14.15
CA GLU A 97 -23.44 25.08 -14.15
C GLU A 97 -22.59 24.14 -15.01
N ILE A 98 -21.36 23.84 -14.57
CA ILE A 98 -20.53 22.82 -15.25
C ILE A 98 -20.80 21.49 -14.59
N GLU A 99 -21.57 20.66 -15.30
CA GLU A 99 -21.84 19.28 -14.89
C GLU A 99 -20.55 18.56 -14.54
N GLU A 100 -20.58 17.85 -13.42
CA GLU A 100 -19.49 16.97 -13.06
C GLU A 100 -19.47 15.79 -14.05
N PRO A 101 -18.41 15.64 -14.85
CA PRO A 101 -18.35 14.56 -15.81
C PRO A 101 -18.31 13.24 -15.04
N PRO A 102 -18.92 12.17 -15.58
CA PRO A 102 -19.03 10.92 -14.87
C PRO A 102 -17.63 10.36 -14.56
N LEU A 103 -17.31 10.29 -13.27
CA LEU A 103 -16.13 9.62 -12.76
C LEU A 103 -16.52 8.18 -12.39
N VAL A 104 -16.22 7.24 -13.29
CA VAL A 104 -16.47 5.82 -13.02
C VAL A 104 -15.35 5.29 -12.14
N LEU A 105 -15.67 5.06 -10.87
CA LEU A 105 -14.79 4.43 -9.88
C LEU A 105 -15.06 2.92 -9.85
N THR A 106 -13.99 2.13 -9.90
CA THR A 106 -14.02 0.68 -9.75
C THR A 106 -13.71 0.34 -8.30
N GLN A 107 -14.51 -0.52 -7.66
CA GLN A 107 -14.16 -1.04 -6.33
C GLN A 107 -12.90 -1.87 -6.41
N ILE A 108 -12.08 -1.83 -5.37
CA ILE A 108 -10.80 -2.55 -5.34
C ILE A 108 -11.01 -4.05 -5.51
N ARG A 109 -12.04 -4.62 -4.90
CA ARG A 109 -12.40 -6.04 -5.04
C ARG A 109 -12.68 -6.43 -6.50
N ASP A 110 -13.38 -5.59 -7.25
CA ASP A 110 -13.81 -5.88 -8.63
C ASP A 110 -12.63 -5.98 -9.60
N LEU A 111 -11.49 -5.38 -9.24
CA LEU A 111 -10.23 -5.55 -9.98
C LEU A 111 -9.78 -7.01 -10.08
N ALA A 112 -10.30 -7.92 -9.25
CA ALA A 112 -10.05 -9.35 -9.34
C ALA A 112 -10.63 -9.98 -10.62
N ALA A 113 -11.73 -9.44 -11.14
CA ALA A 113 -12.37 -9.88 -12.38
C ALA A 113 -11.88 -9.10 -13.62
N GLU A 114 -11.28 -7.93 -13.43
CA GLU A 114 -10.85 -7.04 -14.53
C GLU A 114 -9.74 -7.62 -15.42
N HIS A 115 -9.60 -7.06 -16.63
CA HIS A 115 -8.55 -7.50 -17.56
C HIS A 115 -7.18 -6.85 -17.25
N ILE A 116 -6.11 -7.65 -17.22
CA ILE A 116 -4.75 -7.14 -17.02
C ILE A 116 -4.35 -6.18 -18.14
N GLY A 117 -3.92 -4.99 -17.77
CA GLY A 117 -3.56 -3.91 -18.70
C GLY A 117 -4.69 -2.91 -18.93
N ALA A 118 -5.89 -3.14 -18.38
CA ALA A 118 -6.95 -2.14 -18.32
C ALA A 118 -6.48 -0.89 -17.55
N LEU A 119 -7.02 0.26 -17.94
CA LEU A 119 -6.88 1.51 -17.20
C LEU A 119 -8.12 1.65 -16.31
N VAL A 120 -7.90 1.71 -15.00
CA VAL A 120 -8.97 1.78 -14.00
C VAL A 120 -8.82 3.03 -13.16
N ASN A 121 -9.95 3.51 -12.62
CA ASN A 121 -9.97 4.54 -11.60
C ASN A 121 -10.39 3.88 -10.30
N VAL A 122 -9.58 4.01 -9.25
CA VAL A 122 -9.94 3.51 -7.92
C VAL A 122 -9.96 4.65 -6.92
N TYR A 123 -10.81 4.51 -5.90
CA TYR A 123 -10.86 5.43 -4.78
C TYR A 123 -10.72 4.64 -3.48
N GLY A 124 -9.72 4.99 -2.68
CA GLY A 124 -9.42 4.26 -1.45
C GLY A 124 -8.56 5.09 -0.51
N VAL A 125 -8.47 4.64 0.73
CA VAL A 125 -7.61 5.24 1.76
C VAL A 125 -6.21 4.66 1.64
N GLN A 126 -5.19 5.50 1.70
CA GLN A 126 -3.80 5.03 1.78
C GLN A 126 -3.53 4.43 3.17
N THR A 127 -3.33 3.12 3.25
CA THR A 127 -3.06 2.42 4.52
C THR A 127 -1.56 2.22 4.76
N GLU A 128 -0.76 2.13 3.71
CA GLU A 128 0.68 1.89 3.80
C GLU A 128 1.44 2.66 2.71
N VAL A 129 2.70 2.98 2.99
CA VAL A 129 3.65 3.61 2.06
C VAL A 129 5.03 3.00 2.26
N SER A 130 5.71 2.70 1.17
CA SER A 130 7.10 2.24 1.18
C SER A 130 8.07 3.41 1.04
N GLU A 131 9.34 3.18 1.41
CA GLU A 131 10.43 4.07 1.02
C GLU A 131 10.56 4.17 -0.52
N VAL A 132 11.16 5.26 -1.02
CA VAL A 132 11.49 5.43 -2.44
C VAL A 132 12.60 4.46 -2.83
N GLN A 133 12.35 3.69 -3.89
CA GLN A 133 13.30 2.80 -4.52
C GLN A 133 13.82 3.42 -5.82
N TYR A 134 15.11 3.26 -6.08
CA TYR A 134 15.75 3.67 -7.34
C TYR A 134 15.99 2.45 -8.20
N ILE A 135 15.28 2.35 -9.33
CA ILE A 135 15.32 1.21 -10.23
C ILE A 135 15.90 1.66 -11.55
N GLN A 136 17.04 1.07 -11.92
CA GLN A 136 17.62 1.30 -13.23
C GLN A 136 16.93 0.40 -14.26
N ASN A 137 16.36 1.00 -15.30
CA ASN A 137 15.75 0.24 -16.39
C ASN A 137 16.81 -0.33 -17.34
N HIS A 138 16.39 -1.20 -18.27
CA HIS A 138 17.27 -1.84 -19.25
C HIS A 138 18.02 -0.86 -20.19
N LYS A 139 17.58 0.40 -20.26
CA LYS A 139 18.24 1.48 -21.03
C LYS A 139 19.24 2.28 -20.19
N GLY A 140 19.46 1.88 -18.94
CA GLY A 140 20.34 2.55 -18.00
C GLY A 140 19.72 3.79 -17.34
N ILE A 141 18.46 4.12 -17.61
CA ILE A 141 17.77 5.26 -17.01
C ILE A 141 17.31 4.86 -15.61
N VAL A 142 17.70 5.65 -14.60
CA VAL A 142 17.25 5.49 -13.22
C VAL A 142 15.82 6.04 -13.11
N GLN A 143 14.91 5.21 -12.62
CA GLN A 143 13.52 5.56 -12.35
C GLN A 143 13.26 5.46 -10.85
N HIS A 144 12.40 6.35 -10.36
CA HIS A 144 12.03 6.39 -8.95
C HIS A 144 10.74 5.60 -8.81
N LYS A 145 10.66 4.71 -7.83
CA LYS A 145 9.49 3.89 -7.57
C LYS A 145 9.12 3.97 -6.10
N ARG A 146 7.84 4.19 -5.81
CA ARG A 146 7.28 4.10 -4.46
C ARG A 146 6.04 3.24 -4.50
N ASP A 147 5.89 2.31 -3.57
CA ASP A 147 4.69 1.49 -3.46
C ASP A 147 3.80 2.03 -2.34
N VAL A 148 2.51 2.17 -2.61
CA VAL A 148 1.49 2.47 -1.59
C VAL A 148 0.41 1.40 -1.60
N VAL A 149 -0.29 1.22 -0.48
CA VAL A 149 -1.45 0.32 -0.39
C VAL A 149 -2.71 1.16 -0.24
N LEU A 150 -3.67 0.93 -1.12
CA LEU A 150 -5.00 1.54 -1.06
C LEU A 150 -6.01 0.50 -0.56
N ALA A 151 -6.95 0.91 0.29
CA ALA A 151 -8.04 0.08 0.78
C ALA A 151 -9.39 0.80 0.66
N ASP A 152 -10.48 0.06 0.47
CA ASP A 152 -11.82 0.63 0.26
C ASP A 152 -12.93 -0.14 1.00
N PRO A 153 -14.18 0.37 1.00
CA PRO A 153 -15.32 -0.27 1.67
C PRO A 153 -15.68 -1.67 1.15
N SER A 154 -15.10 -2.11 0.04
CA SER A 154 -15.21 -3.49 -0.44
C SER A 154 -14.38 -4.48 0.41
N ASN A 155 -13.73 -4.02 1.48
CA ASN A 155 -12.84 -4.81 2.33
C ASN A 155 -11.74 -5.50 1.51
N ALA A 156 -11.23 -4.79 0.52
CA ALA A 156 -10.12 -5.22 -0.31
C ALA A 156 -9.02 -4.16 -0.32
N SER A 157 -7.77 -4.60 -0.43
CA SER A 157 -6.63 -3.70 -0.59
C SER A 157 -5.82 -4.00 -1.83
N VAL A 158 -5.23 -2.98 -2.46
CA VAL A 158 -4.39 -3.14 -3.64
C VAL A 158 -3.13 -2.31 -3.53
N GLN A 159 -2.00 -2.91 -3.91
CA GLN A 159 -0.75 -2.18 -4.03
C GLN A 159 -0.75 -1.37 -5.33
N LEU A 160 -0.45 -0.08 -5.21
CA LEU A 160 -0.23 0.85 -6.32
C LEU A 160 1.26 1.20 -6.37
N SER A 161 1.92 0.81 -7.47
CA SER A 161 3.28 1.23 -7.79
C SER A 161 3.27 2.60 -8.47
N ILE A 162 3.86 3.58 -7.81
CA ILE A 162 3.96 4.97 -8.22
C ILE A 162 5.37 5.21 -8.78
N TRP A 163 5.45 5.86 -9.94
CA TRP A 163 6.70 6.06 -10.67
C TRP A 163 7.06 7.53 -10.88
N ASP A 164 8.37 7.79 -10.89
CA ASP A 164 9.02 9.03 -11.32
C ASP A 164 8.39 10.28 -10.68
N GLU A 165 7.83 11.21 -11.46
CA GLU A 165 7.28 12.48 -10.94
C GLU A 165 6.08 12.30 -10.01
N PHE A 166 5.46 11.12 -10.02
CA PHE A 166 4.43 10.78 -9.05
C PHE A 166 5.01 10.29 -7.72
N ALA A 167 6.24 9.76 -7.67
CA ALA A 167 6.81 9.10 -6.50
C ALA A 167 7.44 10.09 -5.48
N GLY A 168 6.76 11.20 -5.22
CA GLY A 168 7.25 12.24 -4.31
C GLY A 168 6.99 11.95 -2.83
N ASP A 169 7.53 12.81 -1.96
CA ASP A 169 7.48 12.63 -0.50
C ASP A 169 6.11 12.95 0.12
N GLN A 170 5.17 13.50 -0.65
CA GLN A 170 3.82 13.80 -0.17
C GLN A 170 3.10 12.55 0.36
N PHE A 171 3.42 11.35 -0.17
CA PHE A 171 2.81 10.08 0.27
C PHE A 171 3.14 9.73 1.72
N ASP A 172 4.24 10.25 2.28
CA ASP A 172 4.56 10.04 3.70
C ASP A 172 3.65 10.86 4.63
N LEU A 173 3.10 11.96 4.11
CA LEU A 173 2.27 12.92 4.87
C LEU A 173 0.77 12.64 4.78
N ILE A 174 0.35 11.71 3.92
CA ILE A 174 -1.07 11.46 3.60
C ILE A 174 -1.51 10.04 3.99
N LEU A 175 -0.80 9.43 4.94
CA LEU A 175 -1.27 8.19 5.54
C LEU A 175 -2.68 8.39 6.10
N PHE A 176 -3.56 7.45 5.77
CA PHE A 176 -4.97 7.44 6.13
C PHE A 176 -5.84 8.51 5.45
N GLU A 177 -5.31 9.20 4.45
CA GLU A 177 -6.11 10.11 3.62
C GLU A 177 -6.73 9.40 2.41
N PRO A 178 -7.90 9.86 1.94
CA PRO A 178 -8.51 9.41 0.70
C PRO A 178 -7.66 9.76 -0.52
N VAL A 179 -7.52 8.81 -1.44
CA VAL A 179 -6.75 8.95 -2.67
C VAL A 179 -7.54 8.39 -3.85
N ILE A 180 -7.72 9.20 -4.89
CA ILE A 180 -8.12 8.70 -6.21
C ILE A 180 -6.86 8.38 -7.00
N ALA A 181 -6.76 7.13 -7.45
CA ALA A 181 -5.78 6.73 -8.45
C ALA A 181 -6.51 6.61 -9.80
N TYR A 182 -6.39 7.66 -10.62
CA TYR A 182 -7.08 7.81 -11.89
C TYR A 182 -6.24 7.24 -13.04
N GLN A 183 -6.89 6.51 -13.97
CA GLN A 183 -6.29 5.84 -15.11
C GLN A 183 -4.98 5.10 -14.78
N CYS A 184 -5.00 4.36 -13.68
CA CYS A 184 -3.88 3.49 -13.32
C CYS A 184 -3.98 2.16 -14.07
N ARG A 185 -2.84 1.64 -14.50
CA ARG A 185 -2.80 0.39 -15.26
C ARG A 185 -2.83 -0.80 -14.32
N LEU A 186 -3.79 -1.70 -14.50
CA LEU A 186 -3.80 -2.98 -13.82
C LEU A 186 -2.67 -3.88 -14.38
N SER A 187 -1.83 -4.40 -13.50
CA SER A 187 -0.64 -5.19 -13.84
C SER A 187 -0.67 -6.54 -13.13
N LYS A 188 0.01 -7.52 -13.72
CA LYS A 188 0.20 -8.86 -13.14
C LYS A 188 1.56 -8.97 -12.47
N TYR A 189 1.80 -8.15 -11.45
CA TYR A 189 3.04 -8.20 -10.66
C TYR A 189 2.73 -8.73 -9.26
N ARG A 190 3.34 -9.86 -8.85
CA ARG A 190 3.10 -10.54 -7.56
C ARG A 190 1.60 -10.76 -7.24
N GLY A 191 0.79 -11.01 -8.27
CA GLY A 191 -0.66 -11.00 -8.19
C GLY A 191 -1.26 -9.96 -9.13
N ARG A 192 -2.23 -9.18 -8.64
CA ARG A 192 -2.83 -8.04 -9.33
C ARG A 192 -2.46 -6.76 -8.57
N THR A 193 -1.80 -5.83 -9.25
CA THR A 193 -1.39 -4.53 -8.70
C THR A 193 -1.74 -3.41 -9.65
N LEU A 194 -1.80 -2.18 -9.16
CA LEU A 194 -1.93 -1.00 -9.99
C LEU A 194 -0.54 -0.39 -10.23
N SER A 195 -0.37 0.28 -11.36
CA SER A 195 0.83 1.04 -11.68
C SER A 195 0.45 2.36 -12.31
N THR A 196 1.09 3.45 -11.88
CA THR A 196 0.96 4.72 -12.60
C THR A 196 1.61 4.62 -13.98
N GLY A 197 1.06 5.38 -14.92
CA GLY A 197 1.53 5.52 -16.29
C GLY A 197 1.40 6.96 -16.77
N ARG A 198 1.60 7.19 -18.07
CA ARG A 198 1.64 8.54 -18.65
C ARG A 198 0.34 9.33 -18.50
N SER A 199 -0.81 8.65 -18.56
CA SER A 199 -2.13 9.26 -18.43
C SER A 199 -2.72 9.13 -17.02
N SER A 200 -1.94 8.59 -16.07
CA SER A 200 -2.42 8.49 -14.69
C SER A 200 -2.44 9.85 -14.01
N MET A 201 -3.27 9.97 -12.99
CA MET A 201 -3.33 11.11 -12.08
C MET A 201 -3.60 10.58 -10.69
N ILE A 202 -2.98 11.19 -9.68
CA ILE A 202 -3.28 10.90 -8.29
C ILE A 202 -3.88 12.17 -7.70
N ALA A 203 -5.10 12.08 -7.18
CA ALA A 203 -5.74 13.17 -6.47
C ALA A 203 -5.86 12.78 -4.99
N ILE A 204 -5.30 13.62 -4.13
CA ILE A 204 -5.26 13.44 -2.68
C ILE A 204 -6.37 14.30 -2.09
N ASP A 205 -7.16 13.69 -1.21
CA ASP A 205 -8.35 14.30 -0.60
C ASP A 205 -9.21 15.13 -1.57
N PRO A 206 -9.64 14.54 -2.70
CA PRO A 206 -10.43 15.29 -3.66
C PRO A 206 -11.82 15.58 -3.08
N PRO A 207 -12.37 16.80 -3.29
CA PRO A 207 -13.69 17.19 -2.81
C PRO A 207 -14.79 16.54 -3.69
N ILE A 208 -14.96 15.22 -3.56
CA ILE A 208 -15.98 14.44 -4.26
C ILE A 208 -16.99 13.89 -3.25
N ALA A 209 -18.25 13.71 -3.67
CA ALA A 209 -19.31 13.22 -2.79
C ALA A 209 -18.99 11.89 -2.05
N PRO A 210 -18.32 10.89 -2.66
CA PRO A 210 -17.92 9.66 -1.96
C PRO A 210 -16.87 9.85 -0.85
N ALA A 211 -16.28 11.03 -0.68
CA ALA A 211 -15.17 11.23 0.25
C ALA A 211 -15.54 11.05 1.72
N GLU A 212 -16.70 11.54 2.12
CA GLU A 212 -17.19 11.39 3.49
C GLU A 212 -17.49 9.93 3.84
N GLU A 213 -18.05 9.17 2.89
CA GLU A 213 -18.33 7.74 3.08
C GLU A 213 -17.05 6.94 3.29
N LEU A 214 -16.03 7.19 2.46
CA LEU A 214 -14.75 6.51 2.56
C LEU A 214 -14.03 6.84 3.89
N ARG A 215 -14.05 8.11 4.30
CA ARG A 215 -13.50 8.55 5.60
C ARG A 215 -14.24 7.89 6.76
N SER A 216 -15.57 7.91 6.73
CA SER A 216 -16.39 7.28 7.78
C SER A 216 -16.13 5.79 7.89
N TRP A 217 -16.05 5.07 6.76
CA TRP A 217 -15.71 3.65 6.74
C TRP A 217 -14.35 3.38 7.36
N PHE A 218 -13.33 4.18 7.01
CA PHE A 218 -11.99 4.00 7.55
C PHE A 218 -11.91 4.33 9.03
N CYS A 219 -12.59 5.39 9.50
CA CYS A 219 -12.68 5.70 10.93
C CYS A 219 -13.33 4.58 11.77
N GLN A 220 -14.26 3.83 11.18
CA GLN A 220 -14.95 2.74 11.88
C GLN A 220 -14.17 1.42 11.85
N THR A 221 -13.49 1.11 10.75
CA THR A 221 -12.89 -0.21 10.50
C THR A 221 -11.37 -0.23 10.59
N HIS A 222 -10.73 0.93 10.45
CA HIS A 222 -9.29 1.11 10.24
C HIS A 222 -8.71 0.25 9.10
N GLY A 223 -9.55 -0.18 8.16
CA GLY A 223 -9.13 -1.11 7.10
C GLY A 223 -8.74 -2.51 7.58
N ASN A 224 -8.94 -2.85 8.86
CA ASN A 224 -8.50 -4.12 9.46
C ASN A 224 -9.11 -5.36 8.79
N ALA A 225 -10.28 -5.19 8.15
CA ALA A 225 -10.96 -6.27 7.47
C ALA A 225 -10.53 -6.47 6.00
N CYS A 226 -9.55 -5.69 5.50
CA CYS A 226 -9.21 -5.70 4.09
C CYS A 226 -8.35 -6.90 3.69
N VAL A 227 -8.81 -7.64 2.68
CA VAL A 227 -8.03 -8.71 2.05
C VAL A 227 -7.24 -8.14 0.87
N PRO A 228 -5.92 -8.37 0.79
CA PRO A 228 -5.15 -7.99 -0.39
C PRO A 228 -5.71 -8.64 -1.66
N LEU A 229 -5.82 -7.84 -2.73
CA LEU A 229 -6.39 -8.23 -4.02
C LEU A 229 -5.85 -9.56 -4.57
N PRO A 230 -4.54 -9.88 -4.45
CA PRO A 230 -4.04 -11.18 -4.85
C PRO A 230 -4.71 -12.36 -4.12
N LEU A 231 -5.23 -12.19 -2.91
CA LEU A 231 -5.81 -13.26 -2.11
C LEU A 231 -7.31 -13.47 -2.29
N ILE A 232 -8.03 -12.55 -2.94
CA ILE A 232 -9.50 -12.60 -3.06
C ILE A 232 -9.97 -13.90 -3.75
N ASP A 233 -9.30 -14.31 -4.82
CA ASP A 233 -9.60 -15.57 -5.55
C ASP A 233 -8.59 -16.69 -5.24
N CYS A 234 -7.99 -16.68 -4.05
CA CYS A 234 -6.95 -17.64 -3.71
C CYS A 234 -7.55 -18.99 -3.29
N HIS A 235 -7.31 -20.03 -4.09
CA HIS A 235 -7.59 -21.41 -3.71
C HIS A 235 -6.37 -22.01 -2.99
N PHE A 236 -6.54 -22.35 -1.72
CA PHE A 236 -5.48 -22.98 -0.92
C PHE A 236 -5.35 -24.47 -1.25
N THR A 237 -4.10 -24.93 -1.32
CA THR A 237 -3.74 -26.32 -1.57
C THR A 237 -3.70 -27.08 -0.23
N PRO A 238 -4.53 -28.11 -0.03
CA PRO A 238 -4.48 -28.95 1.17
C PRO A 238 -3.10 -29.59 1.34
N LEU A 239 -2.62 -29.70 2.58
CA LEU A 239 -1.29 -30.25 2.89
C LEU A 239 -1.06 -31.66 2.34
N SER A 240 -2.12 -32.49 2.31
CA SER A 240 -2.07 -33.83 1.70
C SER A 240 -1.67 -33.80 0.22
N GLN A 241 -2.07 -32.76 -0.51
CA GLN A 241 -1.68 -32.56 -1.90
C GLN A 241 -0.27 -32.00 -2.00
N VAL A 242 0.14 -31.11 -1.09
CA VAL A 242 1.47 -30.50 -1.10
C VAL A 242 2.59 -31.54 -1.03
N GLN A 243 2.41 -32.60 -0.24
CA GLN A 243 3.37 -33.71 -0.12
C GLN A 243 3.57 -34.51 -1.41
N GLN A 244 2.61 -34.45 -2.34
CA GLN A 244 2.65 -35.17 -3.61
C GLN A 244 3.22 -34.31 -4.76
N LEU A 245 3.41 -33.02 -4.52
CA LEU A 245 3.88 -32.09 -5.53
C LEU A 245 5.40 -32.11 -5.66
N GLN A 246 5.88 -31.89 -6.88
CA GLN A 246 7.30 -31.83 -7.17
C GLN A 246 7.94 -30.56 -6.61
N ASN A 247 9.24 -30.65 -6.30
CA ASN A 247 10.06 -29.50 -5.95
C ASN A 247 9.91 -28.39 -7.01
N GLY A 248 9.57 -27.18 -6.57
CA GLY A 248 9.34 -26.06 -7.46
C GLY A 248 7.91 -25.83 -7.92
N ALA A 249 6.95 -26.68 -7.54
CA ALA A 249 5.54 -26.40 -7.72
C ALA A 249 5.15 -25.08 -7.03
N SER A 250 4.23 -24.33 -7.65
CA SER A 250 3.66 -23.09 -7.09
C SER A 250 2.31 -23.40 -6.48
N ILE A 251 2.15 -23.09 -5.19
CA ILE A 251 0.92 -23.38 -4.43
C ILE A 251 0.47 -22.17 -3.62
N ALA A 252 -0.72 -22.25 -3.05
CA ALA A 252 -1.15 -21.36 -1.98
C ALA A 252 -1.41 -22.18 -0.72
N VAL A 253 -1.03 -21.67 0.44
CA VAL A 253 -1.23 -22.34 1.74
C VAL A 253 -1.77 -21.35 2.75
N VAL A 254 -2.60 -21.85 3.67
CA VAL A 254 -3.10 -21.09 4.82
C VAL A 254 -3.02 -21.97 6.05
N GLY A 255 -2.63 -21.39 7.20
CA GLY A 255 -2.53 -22.12 8.46
C GLY A 255 -2.25 -21.21 9.64
N VAL A 256 -2.43 -21.72 10.85
CA VAL A 256 -2.12 -21.01 12.10
C VAL A 256 -0.64 -21.16 12.42
N ILE A 257 0.05 -20.07 12.74
CA ILE A 257 1.45 -20.11 13.13
C ILE A 257 1.56 -20.74 14.52
N VAL A 258 2.24 -21.88 14.63
CA VAL A 258 2.45 -22.61 15.90
C VAL A 258 3.87 -22.52 16.42
N GLN A 259 4.82 -22.19 15.54
CA GLN A 259 6.21 -21.98 15.91
C GLN A 259 6.77 -20.87 15.02
N GLY A 260 7.36 -19.85 15.64
CA GLY A 260 8.07 -18.77 14.95
C GLY A 260 9.57 -18.88 15.24
N GLY A 261 10.38 -19.01 14.19
CA GLY A 261 11.83 -18.93 14.29
C GLY A 261 12.33 -17.49 14.37
N ILE A 262 13.58 -17.34 14.81
CA ILE A 262 14.30 -16.06 14.76
C ILE A 262 14.70 -15.70 13.32
N GLU A 263 14.93 -14.42 13.07
CA GLU A 263 15.47 -13.96 11.79
C GLU A 263 16.93 -14.42 11.65
N VAL A 264 17.23 -15.12 10.56
CA VAL A 264 18.57 -15.62 10.25
C VAL A 264 19.06 -14.99 8.96
N GLY A 265 20.22 -14.33 9.03
CA GLY A 265 20.95 -13.84 7.86
C GLY A 265 21.68 -15.00 7.16
N VAL A 266 21.41 -15.22 5.89
CA VAL A 266 22.07 -16.20 5.04
C VAL A 266 22.89 -15.46 3.99
N SER A 267 24.20 -15.57 4.06
CA SER A 267 25.10 -15.00 3.05
C SER A 267 25.16 -15.90 1.82
N ARG A 268 24.88 -15.35 0.64
CA ARG A 268 25.06 -16.01 -0.66
C ARG A 268 25.87 -15.13 -1.58
N GLU A 269 27.08 -15.57 -1.89
CA GLU A 269 28.03 -15.12 -2.93
C GLU A 269 28.36 -13.60 -3.01
N THR A 270 27.37 -12.70 -2.92
CA THR A 270 27.53 -11.24 -2.87
C THR A 270 26.43 -10.50 -2.07
N GLN A 271 25.42 -11.21 -1.54
CA GLN A 271 24.28 -10.60 -0.83
C GLN A 271 23.92 -11.38 0.45
N THR A 272 23.58 -10.63 1.50
CA THR A 272 22.99 -11.18 2.72
C THR A 272 21.47 -11.20 2.55
N LEU A 273 20.89 -12.40 2.56
CA LEU A 273 19.44 -12.57 2.52
C LEU A 273 18.92 -12.86 3.93
N VAL A 274 17.80 -12.26 4.31
CA VAL A 274 17.14 -12.58 5.59
C VAL A 274 16.11 -13.67 5.36
N LYS A 275 16.09 -14.69 6.21
CA LYS A 275 15.01 -15.68 6.28
C LYS A 275 14.44 -15.77 7.69
N ARG A 276 13.17 -16.16 7.77
CA ARG A 276 12.50 -16.57 9.01
C ARG A 276 11.74 -17.87 8.71
N GLU A 277 11.92 -18.87 9.56
CA GLU A 277 11.19 -20.13 9.44
C GLU A 277 10.00 -20.11 10.39
N VAL A 278 8.82 -20.46 9.87
CA VAL A 278 7.58 -20.56 10.65
C VAL A 278 6.94 -21.91 10.39
N THR A 279 6.38 -22.52 11.43
CA THR A 279 5.60 -23.76 11.28
C THR A 279 4.12 -23.40 11.27
N LEU A 280 3.43 -23.79 10.20
CA LEU A 280 1.99 -23.59 10.04
C LEU A 280 1.25 -24.87 10.38
N GLN A 281 0.31 -24.79 11.33
CA GLN A 281 -0.68 -25.81 11.59
C GLN A 281 -1.87 -25.63 10.65
N VAL A 282 -2.23 -26.72 9.98
CA VAL A 282 -3.41 -26.84 9.13
C VAL A 282 -4.30 -27.97 9.65
N ALA A 283 -5.52 -28.07 9.12
CA ALA A 283 -6.56 -29.00 9.61
C ALA A 283 -6.03 -30.42 9.94
N HIS A 284 -5.10 -30.95 9.13
CA HIS A 284 -4.57 -32.32 9.28
C HIS A 284 -3.04 -32.40 9.25
N GLY A 285 -2.32 -31.43 9.81
CA GLY A 285 -0.88 -31.55 10.00
C GLY A 285 -0.15 -30.22 10.14
N GLN A 286 1.18 -30.29 10.08
CA GLN A 286 2.05 -29.13 10.13
C GLN A 286 2.92 -29.07 8.88
N ILE A 287 3.24 -27.85 8.44
CA ILE A 287 4.20 -27.63 7.38
C ILE A 287 5.17 -26.51 7.76
N LYS A 288 6.47 -26.76 7.55
CA LYS A 288 7.50 -25.74 7.70
C LYS A 288 7.44 -24.79 6.51
N CYS A 289 7.39 -23.49 6.81
CA CYS A 289 7.43 -22.44 5.82
C CYS A 289 8.63 -21.51 6.03
N THR A 290 9.41 -21.28 4.97
CA THR A 290 10.52 -20.32 4.99
C THR A 290 10.08 -19.01 4.32
N LEU A 291 9.98 -17.95 5.11
CA LEU A 291 9.75 -16.59 4.66
C LEU A 291 11.08 -15.92 4.34
N TRP A 292 11.13 -15.14 3.27
CA TRP A 292 12.34 -14.47 2.80
C TRP A 292 12.16 -12.94 2.74
N GLN A 293 13.24 -12.21 3.05
CA GLN A 293 13.35 -10.75 2.91
C GLN A 293 12.29 -10.00 3.70
N GLU A 294 11.61 -9.03 3.08
CA GLU A 294 10.54 -8.22 3.71
C GLU A 294 9.46 -9.10 4.36
N LYS A 295 9.14 -10.26 3.77
CA LYS A 295 8.15 -11.20 4.34
C LYS A 295 8.62 -11.89 5.61
N ALA A 296 9.94 -12.02 5.79
CA ALA A 296 10.50 -12.51 7.04
C ALA A 296 10.30 -11.47 8.15
N LYS A 297 10.52 -10.18 7.83
CA LYS A 297 10.40 -9.05 8.76
C LYS A 297 8.95 -8.74 9.12
N SER A 298 8.00 -8.97 8.21
CA SER A 298 6.58 -8.68 8.43
C SER A 298 5.92 -9.56 9.51
N ILE A 299 6.60 -10.59 10.01
CA ILE A 299 6.02 -11.62 10.89
C ILE A 299 6.54 -11.60 12.33
N GLY A 300 7.10 -10.52 12.88
CA GLY A 300 7.32 -10.33 14.34
C GLY A 300 7.82 -11.51 15.21
N GLU A 301 7.87 -11.33 16.53
CA GLU A 301 8.09 -12.45 17.48
C GLU A 301 6.76 -12.94 18.07
N ASN A 302 5.74 -12.08 18.04
CA ASN A 302 4.41 -12.34 18.61
C ASN A 302 3.41 -12.90 17.60
N ALA A 303 3.86 -13.38 16.43
CA ALA A 303 2.96 -13.92 15.40
C ALA A 303 2.42 -15.33 15.72
N LEU A 304 2.78 -15.92 16.87
CA LEU A 304 2.19 -17.18 17.33
C LEU A 304 0.66 -17.06 17.43
N ARG A 305 -0.05 -18.10 16.99
CA ARG A 305 -1.52 -18.20 16.97
C ARG A 305 -2.23 -17.31 15.95
N HIS A 306 -1.50 -16.49 15.20
CA HIS A 306 -2.06 -15.75 14.08
C HIS A 306 -2.21 -16.65 12.84
N GLU A 307 -3.19 -16.35 12.00
CA GLU A 307 -3.41 -17.06 10.74
C GLU A 307 -2.49 -16.49 9.66
N LEU A 308 -1.80 -17.33 8.89
CA LEU A 308 -0.92 -16.90 7.82
C LEU A 308 -1.40 -17.50 6.49
N ALA A 309 -1.75 -16.63 5.54
CA ALA A 309 -2.01 -17.02 4.15
C ALA A 309 -0.82 -16.64 3.26
N ILE A 310 -0.41 -17.57 2.40
CA ILE A 310 0.66 -17.39 1.44
C ILE A 310 0.16 -17.82 0.06
N LYS A 311 0.26 -16.93 -0.93
CA LYS A 311 0.00 -17.23 -2.34
C LYS A 311 1.31 -17.27 -3.14
N HIS A 312 1.36 -18.10 -4.17
CA HIS A 312 2.55 -18.30 -5.03
C HIS A 312 3.78 -18.81 -4.25
N ALA A 313 3.55 -19.65 -3.25
CA ALA A 313 4.61 -20.28 -2.48
C ALA A 313 5.26 -21.43 -3.27
N LYS A 314 6.56 -21.67 -3.06
CA LYS A 314 7.31 -22.75 -3.70
C LYS A 314 7.33 -24.00 -2.81
N VAL A 315 7.01 -25.17 -3.35
CA VAL A 315 7.30 -26.44 -2.68
C VAL A 315 8.80 -26.73 -2.72
N VAL A 316 9.38 -27.08 -1.57
CA VAL A 316 10.81 -27.37 -1.37
C VAL A 316 10.93 -28.74 -0.70
N THR A 317 11.63 -29.68 -1.33
CA THR A 317 11.68 -31.10 -0.89
C THR A 317 13.08 -31.60 -0.49
N TYR A 318 14.02 -30.70 -0.17
CA TYR A 318 15.41 -31.08 0.10
C TYR A 318 15.61 -31.81 1.44
N ASP A 319 14.77 -31.54 2.45
CA ASP A 319 14.80 -32.16 3.78
C ASP A 319 13.36 -32.32 4.31
N GLY A 320 12.61 -33.21 3.65
CA GLY A 320 11.15 -33.28 3.78
C GLY A 320 10.41 -32.20 2.98
N THR A 321 9.08 -32.26 2.98
CA THR A 321 8.23 -31.31 2.25
C THR A 321 8.05 -30.04 3.08
N SER A 322 8.58 -28.93 2.58
CA SER A 322 8.43 -27.59 3.13
C SER A 322 8.01 -26.61 2.05
N VAL A 323 7.66 -25.39 2.44
CA VAL A 323 7.22 -24.35 1.51
C VAL A 323 8.04 -23.09 1.71
N GLY A 324 8.49 -22.45 0.62
CA GLY A 324 9.26 -21.21 0.69
C GLY A 324 8.58 -20.08 -0.06
N THR A 325 8.63 -18.86 0.47
CA THR A 325 8.21 -17.68 -0.28
C THR A 325 9.19 -17.37 -1.40
N ARG A 326 8.65 -16.95 -2.55
CA ARG A 326 9.35 -16.39 -3.69
C ARG A 326 9.31 -14.86 -3.63
N ILE A 327 10.00 -14.23 -4.59
CA ILE A 327 9.91 -12.79 -4.82
C ILE A 327 8.44 -12.41 -5.10
N ASP A 328 7.73 -13.21 -5.89
CA ASP A 328 6.34 -13.00 -6.29
C ASP A 328 5.28 -13.54 -5.33
N SER A 329 5.67 -14.09 -4.18
CA SER A 329 4.71 -14.53 -3.16
C SER A 329 4.06 -13.35 -2.45
N SER A 330 2.75 -13.47 -2.23
CA SER A 330 1.95 -12.60 -1.37
C SER A 330 1.78 -13.29 -0.01
N VAL A 331 2.02 -12.57 1.09
CA VAL A 331 1.91 -13.09 2.46
C VAL A 331 1.00 -12.17 3.24
N VAL A 332 0.02 -12.72 3.95
CA VAL A 332 -0.95 -11.96 4.74
C VAL A 332 -1.15 -12.63 6.08
N LEU A 333 -1.00 -11.84 7.15
CA LEU A 333 -1.31 -12.23 8.51
C LEU A 333 -2.78 -11.90 8.80
N ASP A 334 -3.46 -12.80 9.50
CA ASP A 334 -4.90 -12.76 9.82
C ASP A 334 -5.78 -12.37 8.64
N PRO A 335 -5.71 -13.11 7.52
CA PRO A 335 -6.56 -12.82 6.38
C PRO A 335 -8.04 -12.90 6.80
N THR A 336 -8.82 -11.87 6.47
CA THR A 336 -10.28 -11.84 6.66
C THR A 336 -11.06 -12.80 5.76
N ILE A 337 -10.35 -13.67 5.04
CA ILE A 337 -10.93 -14.66 4.12
C ILE A 337 -11.82 -15.61 4.93
N SER A 338 -12.93 -16.04 4.34
CA SER A 338 -13.84 -17.08 4.87
C SER A 338 -13.16 -18.43 5.20
N ALA A 339 -11.85 -18.57 4.93
CA ALA A 339 -11.02 -19.71 5.35
C ALA A 339 -10.95 -19.87 6.88
N ARG A 340 -11.39 -18.87 7.68
CA ARG A 340 -11.73 -19.06 9.09
C ARG A 340 -12.58 -20.31 9.33
N TYR A 341 -13.46 -20.67 8.39
CA TYR A 341 -14.33 -21.85 8.49
C TYR A 341 -13.58 -23.19 8.38
N GLU A 342 -12.47 -23.24 7.63
CA GLU A 342 -11.63 -24.44 7.51
C GLU A 342 -10.67 -24.57 8.71
N LEU A 343 -10.24 -23.45 9.29
CA LEU A 343 -9.30 -23.42 10.42
C LEU A 343 -9.98 -23.50 11.81
N GLN A 344 -11.24 -23.05 11.97
CA GLN A 344 -11.97 -23.16 13.24
C GLN A 344 -12.28 -24.60 13.67
N ASN A 345 -12.10 -25.59 12.79
CA ASN A 345 -12.23 -27.02 13.11
C ASN A 345 -10.89 -27.69 13.48
N LEU A 346 -9.83 -26.91 13.72
CA LEU A 346 -8.57 -27.43 14.24
C LEU A 346 -8.76 -28.02 15.64
N PRO A 347 -8.32 -29.26 15.92
CA PRO A 347 -8.23 -29.74 17.29
C PRO A 347 -7.31 -28.81 18.08
N ALA A 348 -7.69 -28.54 19.34
CA ALA A 348 -6.95 -27.64 20.22
C ALA A 348 -5.45 -27.98 20.22
N LEU A 349 -4.62 -26.96 19.96
CA LEU A 349 -3.17 -27.08 19.93
C LEU A 349 -2.65 -27.65 21.25
N GLN A 350 -2.05 -28.85 21.20
CA GLN A 350 -1.23 -29.35 22.30
C GLN A 350 0.10 -28.62 22.25
N THR A 351 0.32 -27.73 23.21
CA THR A 351 1.59 -27.06 23.44
C THR A 351 2.62 -28.07 23.92
N THR A 352 3.65 -28.35 23.11
CA THR A 352 4.86 -29.03 23.59
C THR A 352 5.78 -27.99 24.22
N ASP A 353 5.41 -27.49 25.40
CA ASP A 353 6.38 -26.91 26.32
C ASP A 353 6.93 -28.07 27.15
N ALA A 354 7.95 -28.75 26.62
CA ALA A 354 8.80 -29.63 27.40
C ALA A 354 10.16 -28.95 27.53
N VAL A 355 10.26 -28.04 28.50
CA VAL A 355 11.52 -27.72 29.15
C VAL A 355 11.78 -28.89 30.09
N GLU A 356 12.79 -29.70 29.78
CA GLU A 356 13.33 -30.69 30.73
C GLU A 356 13.97 -29.92 31.89
N ASP A 357 13.26 -29.81 33.00
CA ASP A 357 13.82 -29.40 34.29
C ASP A 357 14.57 -30.61 34.89
N ASP A 358 15.90 -30.57 34.84
CA ASP A 358 16.74 -31.43 35.65
C ASP A 358 16.65 -30.98 37.12
N GLU A 359 15.93 -31.75 37.93
CA GLU A 359 15.93 -31.64 39.40
C GLU A 359 17.32 -31.96 39.96
N VAL A 360 17.97 -30.96 40.56
CA VAL A 360 19.07 -31.17 41.51
C VAL A 360 18.56 -30.89 42.92
N GLU A 361 18.34 -31.96 43.68
CA GLU A 361 18.11 -31.93 45.12
C GLU A 361 19.25 -31.23 45.87
N ALA A 362 18.92 -30.19 46.64
CA ALA A 362 19.73 -29.77 47.79
C ALA A 362 18.81 -29.31 48.93
N LYS A 363 18.93 -30.05 50.04
CA LYS A 363 18.19 -30.01 51.31
C LYS A 363 18.20 -28.66 52.05
N ASP A 364 17.06 -28.43 52.71
CA ASP A 364 16.83 -27.86 54.06
C ASP A 364 17.55 -26.55 54.47
N GLN A 365 16.77 -25.50 54.76
CA GLN A 365 16.46 -25.08 56.15
C GLN A 365 15.67 -23.75 56.23
N ASP A 366 14.56 -23.83 56.98
CA ASP A 366 14.00 -22.88 57.94
C ASP A 366 13.45 -21.50 57.46
N ILE A 367 12.12 -21.37 57.32
CA ILE A 367 11.11 -20.93 58.32
C ILE A 367 11.28 -19.47 58.80
N TYR A 368 10.35 -18.56 58.45
CA TYR A 368 9.42 -17.84 59.38
C TYR A 368 8.61 -16.73 58.66
N VAL A 369 7.29 -16.98 58.57
CA VAL A 369 6.13 -16.14 58.98
C VAL A 369 5.78 -14.81 58.27
N ALA A 370 4.60 -14.89 57.62
CA ALA A 370 3.41 -14.01 57.63
C ALA A 370 3.56 -12.49 57.55
N ALA A 371 2.94 -11.93 56.49
CA ALA A 371 2.49 -10.53 56.46
C ALA A 371 0.96 -10.49 56.44
N GLY A 372 0.38 -10.11 57.58
CA GLY A 372 -1.01 -9.68 57.71
C GLY A 372 -1.08 -8.18 57.95
N SER A 373 -1.75 -7.47 57.05
CA SER A 373 -2.63 -6.30 57.27
C SER A 373 -2.21 -5.21 58.28
N LYS A 374 -2.04 -3.96 57.82
CA LYS A 374 -3.03 -2.86 57.99
C LYS A 374 -2.51 -1.48 57.54
N ARG A 375 -3.47 -0.73 57.00
CA ARG A 375 -3.52 0.73 56.77
C ARG A 375 -3.16 1.58 57.99
N ALA A 376 -2.61 2.77 57.75
CA ALA A 376 -3.14 4.13 58.10
C ALA A 376 -1.97 5.13 58.15
N MET A 377 -1.97 6.15 57.29
CA MET A 377 -2.29 7.57 57.55
C MET A 377 -1.12 8.44 58.04
N ASP A 378 -0.85 9.47 57.23
CA ASP A 378 -0.41 10.85 57.52
C ASP A 378 0.53 11.13 58.69
N THR A 379 1.68 11.74 58.39
CA THR A 379 1.92 13.17 58.71
C THR A 379 3.32 13.66 58.28
N ASP A 380 3.31 14.92 57.84
CA ASP A 380 4.33 15.96 57.99
C ASP A 380 5.62 16.01 57.15
N ILE A 381 5.56 17.04 56.30
CA ILE A 381 6.63 17.76 55.60
C ILE A 381 7.34 18.67 56.60
N VAL A 382 8.67 18.55 56.73
CA VAL A 382 9.57 19.66 57.08
C VAL A 382 10.84 19.54 56.24
N GLY A 383 11.23 20.65 55.61
CA GLY A 383 12.22 20.71 54.54
C GLY A 383 13.68 20.68 54.98
N LEU A 384 14.55 20.58 53.97
CA LEU A 384 15.97 20.94 54.05
C LEU A 384 16.45 21.27 52.64
N GLU A 385 16.58 22.57 52.37
CA GLU A 385 17.38 23.13 51.29
C GLU A 385 18.86 22.76 51.46
N LYS A 386 19.56 22.46 50.36
CA LYS A 386 20.93 22.94 50.13
C LYS A 386 21.38 22.79 48.66
N LYS A 387 21.37 23.94 47.99
CA LYS A 387 22.34 24.48 47.01
C LYS A 387 23.26 23.47 46.27
N ARG A 388 23.05 23.39 44.95
CA ARG A 388 24.12 23.13 43.96
C ARG A 388 24.70 24.47 43.50
N SER A 389 26.01 24.63 43.61
CA SER A 389 26.79 25.68 42.94
C SER A 389 27.76 25.06 41.94
N ARG A 390 27.81 25.65 40.75
CA ARG A 390 28.76 25.44 39.65
C ARG A 390 30.19 25.88 40.02
N ALA A 391 31.17 25.16 39.47
CA ALA A 391 32.49 25.57 38.98
C ALA A 391 33.11 24.29 38.38
N ASP A 392 33.74 24.21 37.21
CA ASP A 392 34.14 25.15 36.16
C ASP A 392 34.06 24.40 34.81
#